data_AF-A0A5E4L346-F1
#
_entry.id   AF-A0A5E4L346-F1
#
_cell.length_a   1.000
_cell.length_b   1.000
_cell.length_c   1.000
_cell.angle_alpha   90.00
_cell.angle_beta   90.00
_cell.angle_gamma   90.00
#
_symmetry.space_group_name_H-M   'P 1'
#
loop_
_entity.id
_entity.type
_entity.pdbx_description
1 polymer ?
#
loop_
_entity_poly.entity_id
_entity_poly.type
_entity_poly.pdbx_seq_one_letter_code
_entity_poly.pdbx_strand_id
1 'polypeptide(L)'
;MLILVQLIAVGLGQPEYWFYWDEVPGNDNGRLIKFFEQNYGIEWVRTAKIEKIDDSRAINVSTEKNYLSLRLNDEKTGVKLIIDDGRTEEFIARTENGKLVIYSQKLPKAFSNPEDTGNVAIWMALILGFTAFIFLIIKLNKKWIIQAIILISVAWTMYYVFIPFLSFGPYFLQKIILAEGLEIVLGPLYFLILLISIGLTFALYKFPEWYVIDITGIIVGAGAASMFGISLAIIPTLILLVVLAVYDYIAVYRTKHMVALAEGVMDLRLPILLVVPKHWRYSFLAEKFDKEEREAFFMGLGDAVMPTLLVVSANFFVRASSYSLPLLGSVNIPAIGAMLGTLLGFAVLMGFVMKGKPQAGLPFLNGGVILGYVAGSLIAGSQII
;
A
#
# COMPACT_ATOMS: atom_id res chain seq x y z
N MET A 1 -10.31 -5.25 -8.24
CA MET A 1 -9.00 -4.69 -8.63
C MET A 1 -7.89 -5.06 -7.65
N LEU A 2 -8.01 -4.72 -6.35
CA LEU A 2 -7.02 -5.10 -5.31
C LEU A 2 -6.66 -6.59 -5.34
N ILE A 3 -7.66 -7.48 -5.31
CA ILE A 3 -7.44 -8.93 -5.46
C ILE A 3 -6.65 -9.26 -6.73
N LEU A 4 -6.94 -8.61 -7.86
CA LEU A 4 -6.34 -8.91 -9.16
C LEU A 4 -4.88 -8.44 -9.22
N VAL A 5 -4.60 -7.22 -8.75
CA VAL A 5 -3.24 -6.68 -8.59
C VAL A 5 -2.45 -7.55 -7.61
N GLN A 6 -3.11 -8.09 -6.59
CA GLN A 6 -2.48 -8.91 -5.57
C GLN A 6 -2.27 -10.35 -6.04
N LEU A 7 -3.15 -10.91 -6.87
CA LEU A 7 -2.89 -12.17 -7.57
C LEU A 7 -1.76 -12.02 -8.59
N ILE A 8 -1.63 -10.85 -9.22
CA ILE A 8 -0.46 -10.51 -10.04
C ILE A 8 0.78 -10.38 -9.16
N ALA A 9 0.72 -9.66 -8.03
CA ALA A 9 1.83 -9.49 -7.10
C ALA A 9 2.27 -10.81 -6.43
N VAL A 10 1.33 -11.70 -6.11
CA VAL A 10 1.58 -13.04 -5.53
C VAL A 10 2.00 -14.04 -6.62
N GLY A 11 1.47 -13.89 -7.84
CA GLY A 11 1.88 -14.68 -9.01
C GLY A 11 3.25 -14.30 -9.56
N LEU A 12 3.69 -13.05 -9.35
CA LEU A 12 5.00 -12.52 -9.78
C LEU A 12 6.02 -12.42 -8.62
N GLY A 13 5.57 -12.43 -7.36
CA GLY A 13 6.39 -12.24 -6.17
C GLY A 13 6.43 -13.48 -5.29
N GLN A 14 7.17 -14.49 -5.73
CA GLN A 14 7.70 -15.47 -4.78
C GLN A 14 8.71 -14.76 -3.86
N PRO A 15 8.89 -15.17 -2.59
CA PRO A 15 10.04 -14.74 -1.81
C PRO A 15 11.29 -15.15 -2.58
N GLU A 16 11.89 -14.18 -3.26
CA GLU A 16 13.03 -14.42 -4.13
C GLU A 16 14.16 -14.93 -3.24
N TYR A 17 14.58 -16.17 -3.48
CA TYR A 17 15.80 -16.73 -2.93
C TYR A 17 16.97 -15.93 -3.51
N TRP A 18 17.81 -15.34 -2.64
CA TRP A 18 18.90 -14.50 -3.12
C TRP A 18 20.24 -15.25 -3.10
N PHE A 19 20.67 -15.79 -1.95
CA PHE A 19 21.91 -16.56 -1.85
C PHE A 19 21.94 -17.42 -0.58
N TYR A 20 22.77 -18.47 -0.58
CA TYR A 20 23.16 -19.22 0.62
C TYR A 20 24.24 -18.44 1.37
N TRP A 21 23.98 -18.09 2.62
CA TRP A 21 24.96 -17.48 3.50
C TRP A 21 26.23 -18.34 3.59
N ASP A 22 26.07 -19.65 3.67
CA ASP A 22 27.17 -20.60 3.87
C ASP A 22 28.10 -20.72 2.65
N GLU A 23 27.60 -20.40 1.45
CA GLU A 23 28.37 -20.49 0.19
C GLU A 23 29.06 -19.17 -0.21
N VAL A 24 29.05 -18.19 0.70
CA VAL A 24 29.74 -16.90 0.55
C VAL A 24 30.81 -16.76 1.64
N PRO A 25 32.07 -16.40 1.34
CA PRO A 25 32.64 -16.26 0.01
C PRO A 25 32.80 -17.63 -0.67
N GLY A 26 32.44 -17.74 -1.95
CA GLY A 26 32.55 -18.99 -2.69
C GLY A 26 31.58 -19.09 -3.86
N ASN A 27 30.86 -20.21 -3.92
CA ASN A 27 30.03 -20.63 -5.05
C ASN A 27 28.85 -19.65 -5.34
N ASP A 28 28.37 -18.95 -4.31
CA ASP A 28 27.25 -18.00 -4.44
C ASP A 28 27.69 -16.53 -4.57
N ASN A 29 28.99 -16.23 -4.71
CA ASN A 29 29.48 -14.86 -4.90
C ASN A 29 28.80 -14.14 -6.07
N GLY A 30 28.58 -14.84 -7.18
CA GLY A 30 27.92 -14.26 -8.35
C GLY A 30 26.47 -13.83 -8.08
N ARG A 31 25.77 -14.54 -7.18
CA ARG A 31 24.39 -14.18 -6.79
C ARG A 31 24.37 -13.00 -5.82
N LEU A 32 25.30 -12.97 -4.88
CA LEU A 32 25.48 -11.83 -3.98
C LEU A 32 25.82 -10.53 -4.76
N ILE A 33 26.68 -10.61 -5.78
CA ILE A 33 27.01 -9.47 -6.62
C ILE A 33 25.77 -8.98 -7.39
N LYS A 34 25.03 -9.90 -8.03
CA LYS A 34 23.78 -9.56 -8.74
C LYS A 34 22.73 -8.95 -7.82
N PHE A 35 22.63 -9.43 -6.58
CA PHE A 35 21.75 -8.88 -5.55
C PHE A 35 22.00 -7.39 -5.33
N PHE A 36 23.26 -7.01 -5.07
CA PHE A 36 23.61 -5.62 -4.77
C PHE A 36 23.54 -4.71 -6.00
N GLU A 37 23.82 -5.25 -7.18
CA GLU A 37 23.71 -4.52 -8.43
C GLU A 37 22.24 -4.18 -8.76
N GLN A 38 21.34 -5.17 -8.70
CA GLN A 38 19.95 -5.00 -9.11
C GLN A 38 19.10 -4.25 -8.09
N ASN A 39 19.29 -4.51 -6.79
CA ASN A 39 18.45 -3.90 -5.76
C ASN A 39 18.95 -2.54 -5.28
N TYR A 40 20.26 -2.32 -5.29
CA TYR A 40 20.88 -1.15 -4.68
C TYR A 40 21.68 -0.30 -5.66
N GLY A 41 21.80 -0.71 -6.93
CA GLY A 41 22.56 -0.01 -7.97
C GLY A 41 24.07 0.01 -7.70
N ILE A 42 24.58 -0.95 -6.91
CA ILE A 42 25.97 -0.92 -6.43
C ILE A 42 26.87 -1.74 -7.37
N GLU A 43 27.34 -1.11 -8.45
CA GLU A 43 28.15 -1.79 -9.46
C GLU A 43 29.57 -2.15 -8.97
N TRP A 44 30.10 -1.40 -8.00
CA TRP A 44 31.47 -1.61 -7.47
C TRP A 44 31.65 -2.94 -6.75
N VAL A 45 30.55 -3.61 -6.36
CA VAL A 45 30.55 -4.93 -5.73
C VAL A 45 31.18 -5.99 -6.64
N ARG A 46 31.16 -5.80 -7.98
CA ARG A 46 31.78 -6.72 -8.96
C ARG A 46 33.29 -6.88 -8.78
N THR A 47 33.96 -5.81 -8.35
CA THR A 47 35.41 -5.77 -8.15
C THR A 47 35.80 -5.77 -6.68
N ALA A 48 34.82 -5.91 -5.79
CA ALA A 48 35.03 -5.83 -4.35
C ALA A 48 35.60 -7.14 -3.78
N LYS A 49 36.38 -7.00 -2.72
CA LYS A 49 36.85 -8.12 -1.91
C LYS A 49 35.69 -8.57 -1.01
N ILE A 50 35.32 -9.85 -1.09
CA ILE A 50 34.28 -10.45 -0.26
C ILE A 50 34.96 -11.36 0.77
N GLU A 51 34.76 -11.07 2.05
CA GLU A 51 35.35 -11.83 3.16
C GLU A 51 34.31 -12.11 4.23
N LYS A 52 34.42 -13.27 4.87
CA LYS A 52 33.69 -13.56 6.10
C LYS A 52 34.55 -13.24 7.31
N ILE A 53 34.01 -12.48 8.24
CA ILE A 53 34.64 -12.12 9.51
C ILE A 53 33.73 -12.52 10.68
N ASP A 54 34.26 -12.44 11.90
CA ASP A 54 33.52 -12.70 13.14
C ASP A 54 32.94 -14.13 13.18
N ASP A 55 33.80 -15.15 13.06
CA ASP A 55 33.42 -16.57 13.03
C ASP A 55 32.29 -16.90 12.02
N SER A 56 32.36 -16.34 10.82
CA SER A 56 31.36 -16.48 9.74
C SER A 56 29.99 -15.86 10.04
N ARG A 57 29.87 -15.03 11.08
CA ARG A 57 28.64 -14.28 11.41
C ARG A 57 28.52 -12.98 10.63
N ALA A 58 29.57 -12.51 9.97
CA ALA A 58 29.49 -11.32 9.14
C ALA A 58 30.15 -11.52 7.77
N ILE A 59 29.53 -10.99 6.71
CA ILE A 59 30.10 -10.90 5.37
C ILE A 59 30.42 -9.44 5.10
N ASN A 60 31.70 -9.15 4.91
CA ASN A 60 32.17 -7.83 4.49
C ASN A 60 32.48 -7.83 3.01
N VAL A 61 32.03 -6.79 2.33
CA VAL A 61 32.30 -6.52 0.93
C VAL A 61 32.89 -5.13 0.82
N SER A 62 34.16 -5.04 0.46
CA SER A 62 34.88 -3.76 0.47
C SER A 62 35.75 -3.55 -0.76
N THR A 63 35.94 -2.28 -1.09
CA THR A 63 36.93 -1.76 -2.05
C THR A 63 37.80 -0.73 -1.32
N GLU A 64 38.73 -0.08 -2.03
CA GLU A 64 39.58 0.96 -1.44
C GLU A 64 38.79 2.17 -0.90
N LYS A 65 37.58 2.44 -1.43
CA LYS A 65 36.77 3.62 -1.09
C LYS A 65 35.43 3.30 -0.46
N ASN A 66 34.86 2.14 -0.78
CA ASN A 66 33.49 1.80 -0.42
C ASN A 66 33.44 0.52 0.41
N TYR A 67 32.52 0.43 1.36
CA TYR A 67 32.34 -0.75 2.20
C TYR A 67 30.86 -1.10 2.41
N LEU A 68 30.61 -2.39 2.58
CA LEU A 68 29.32 -2.96 2.88
C LEU A 68 29.50 -4.15 3.83
N SER A 69 28.66 -4.25 4.85
CA SER A 69 28.70 -5.32 5.84
C SER A 69 27.33 -5.92 6.05
N LEU A 70 27.24 -7.23 5.98
CA LEU A 70 26.08 -8.03 6.36
C LEU A 70 26.43 -8.71 7.69
N ARG A 71 25.60 -8.56 8.72
CA ARG A 71 25.78 -9.18 10.04
C ARG A 71 24.59 -10.06 10.39
N LEU A 72 24.86 -11.33 10.65
CA LEU A 72 23.88 -12.29 11.14
C LEU A 72 23.63 -12.06 12.64
N ASN A 73 22.36 -12.12 13.05
CA ASN A 73 21.98 -12.08 14.46
C ASN A 73 22.40 -13.39 15.17
N ASP A 74 22.54 -13.35 16.50
CA ASP A 74 22.93 -14.50 17.34
C ASP A 74 22.03 -15.72 17.15
N GLU A 75 20.73 -15.49 16.91
CA GLU A 75 19.74 -16.54 16.67
C GLU A 75 19.75 -17.10 15.23
N LYS A 76 20.57 -16.56 14.33
CA LYS A 76 20.61 -16.89 12.89
C LYS A 76 19.29 -16.72 12.14
N THR A 77 18.40 -15.88 12.66
CA THR A 77 17.05 -15.62 12.14
C THR A 77 16.98 -14.39 11.24
N GLY A 78 17.98 -13.50 11.29
CA GLY A 78 18.00 -12.29 10.50
C GLY A 78 19.42 -11.78 10.21
N VAL A 79 19.56 -11.05 9.11
CA VAL A 79 20.82 -10.42 8.67
C VAL A 79 20.62 -8.92 8.55
N LYS A 80 21.44 -8.15 9.25
CA LYS A 80 21.49 -6.70 9.17
C LYS A 80 22.53 -6.27 8.14
N LEU A 81 22.11 -5.55 7.11
CA LEU A 81 22.94 -4.89 6.12
C LEU A 81 23.30 -3.48 6.60
N ILE A 82 24.57 -3.10 6.43
CA ILE A 82 25.10 -1.76 6.68
C ILE A 82 25.94 -1.38 5.46
N ILE A 83 25.58 -0.29 4.79
CA ILE A 83 26.28 0.26 3.63
C ILE A 83 26.98 1.55 4.05
N ASP A 84 28.12 1.85 3.43
CA ASP A 84 28.94 3.05 3.67
C ASP A 84 28.20 4.38 3.59
N ASP A 85 27.17 4.47 2.75
CA ASP A 85 26.28 5.64 2.64
C ASP A 85 25.25 5.77 3.77
N GLY A 86 25.32 4.92 4.79
CA GLY A 86 24.45 4.91 5.96
C GLY A 86 23.17 4.09 5.79
N ARG A 87 22.91 3.50 4.62
CA ARG A 87 21.77 2.58 4.44
C ARG A 87 21.90 1.38 5.35
N THR A 88 20.83 1.07 6.07
CA THR A 88 20.74 -0.13 6.91
C THR A 88 19.44 -0.86 6.59
N GLU A 89 19.50 -2.17 6.34
CA GLU A 89 18.31 -3.00 6.07
C GLU A 89 18.39 -4.33 6.82
N GLU A 90 17.24 -4.96 7.05
CA GLU A 90 17.16 -6.27 7.70
C GLU A 90 16.55 -7.31 6.76
N PHE A 91 17.24 -8.45 6.64
CA PHE A 91 16.80 -9.60 5.86
C PHE A 91 16.43 -10.76 6.78
N ILE A 92 15.55 -11.64 6.33
CA ILE A 92 15.21 -12.86 7.04
C ILE A 92 16.20 -13.94 6.64
N ALA A 93 16.73 -14.67 7.61
CA ALA A 93 17.53 -15.86 7.38
C ALA A 93 16.75 -17.10 7.82
N ARG A 94 16.74 -18.16 7.00
CA ARG A 94 16.12 -19.45 7.34
C ARG A 94 17.06 -20.59 7.00
N THR A 95 17.14 -21.59 7.87
CA THR A 95 17.90 -22.81 7.58
C THR A 95 17.01 -23.77 6.79
N GLU A 96 17.40 -24.06 5.55
CA GLU A 96 16.74 -25.03 4.69
C GLU A 96 17.74 -26.08 4.24
N ASN A 97 17.39 -27.37 4.44
CA ASN A 97 18.25 -28.51 4.08
C ASN A 97 19.69 -28.41 4.61
N GLY A 98 19.86 -27.86 5.82
CA GLY A 98 21.17 -27.69 6.47
C GLY A 98 22.00 -26.50 5.97
N LYS A 99 21.46 -25.65 5.09
CA LYS A 99 22.09 -24.41 4.61
C LYS A 99 21.29 -23.19 5.01
N LEU A 100 21.96 -22.12 5.40
CA LEU A 100 21.33 -20.86 5.76
C LEU A 100 21.02 -20.03 4.49
N VAL A 101 19.74 -19.82 4.22
CA VAL A 101 19.20 -19.07 3.08
C VAL A 101 18.80 -17.68 3.51
N ILE A 102 19.17 -16.67 2.73
CA ILE A 102 18.75 -15.29 2.96
C ILE A 102 17.58 -14.92 2.05
N TYR A 103 16.49 -14.50 2.67
CA TYR A 103 15.26 -14.02 2.05
C TYR A 103 15.14 -12.50 2.23
N SER A 104 14.77 -11.80 1.15
CA SER A 104 14.41 -10.38 1.25
C SER A 104 13.06 -10.22 1.94
N GLN A 105 12.96 -9.36 2.95
CA GLN A 105 11.67 -8.78 3.35
C GLN A 105 11.23 -7.76 2.29
N LYS A 106 10.82 -8.23 1.10
CA LYS A 106 10.09 -7.35 0.19
C LYS A 106 8.66 -7.27 0.73
N LEU A 107 8.26 -6.08 1.22
CA LEU A 107 6.85 -5.70 1.28
C LEU A 107 6.21 -6.06 -0.08
N PRO A 108 4.98 -6.57 -0.13
CA PRO A 108 4.35 -6.97 -1.39
C PRO A 108 4.22 -5.74 -2.31
N LYS A 109 5.15 -5.61 -3.25
CA LYS A 109 5.11 -4.62 -4.32
C LYS A 109 4.35 -5.22 -5.50
N ALA A 110 3.48 -4.43 -6.12
CA ALA A 110 2.74 -4.85 -7.30
C ALA A 110 3.64 -5.01 -8.54
N PHE A 111 4.79 -4.32 -8.59
CA PHE A 111 5.74 -4.35 -9.70
C PHE A 111 7.17 -4.56 -9.23
N SER A 112 7.96 -5.20 -10.10
CA SER A 112 9.38 -5.46 -9.85
C SER A 112 10.22 -4.18 -9.84
N ASN A 113 9.91 -3.19 -10.69
CA ASN A 113 10.55 -1.88 -10.73
C ASN A 113 9.52 -0.75 -10.48
N PRO A 114 9.47 -0.15 -9.28
CA PRO A 114 8.51 0.93 -8.96
C PRO A 114 8.71 2.25 -9.73
N GLU A 115 9.89 2.49 -10.31
CA GLU A 115 10.21 3.74 -11.02
C GLU A 115 9.76 3.73 -12.48
N ASP A 116 9.44 2.56 -13.03
CA ASP A 116 9.02 2.45 -14.42
C ASP A 116 7.66 3.12 -14.64
N THR A 117 7.64 4.10 -15.54
CA THR A 117 6.43 4.80 -15.98
C THR A 117 5.45 3.87 -16.73
N GLY A 118 5.92 2.75 -17.29
CA GLY A 118 5.08 1.72 -17.89
C GLY A 118 4.05 1.13 -16.91
N ASN A 119 4.37 1.11 -15.62
CA ASN A 119 3.45 0.67 -14.57
C ASN A 119 2.16 1.50 -14.54
N VAL A 120 2.22 2.79 -14.88
CA VAL A 120 1.05 3.68 -14.93
C VAL A 120 0.05 3.21 -15.99
N ALA A 121 0.55 2.79 -17.17
CA ALA A 121 -0.31 2.31 -18.24
C ALA A 121 -1.03 1.01 -17.85
N ILE A 122 -0.31 0.07 -17.21
CA ILE A 122 -0.87 -1.18 -16.68
C ILE A 122 -1.94 -0.86 -15.63
N TRP A 123 -1.64 0.07 -14.71
CA TRP A 123 -2.58 0.56 -13.71
C TRP A 123 -3.86 1.12 -14.31
N MET A 124 -3.72 2.00 -15.30
CA MET A 124 -4.86 2.60 -16.00
C MET A 124 -5.70 1.54 -16.71
N ALA A 125 -5.06 0.57 -17.38
CA ALA A 125 -5.76 -0.54 -18.03
C ALA A 125 -6.52 -1.40 -17.01
N LEU A 126 -5.93 -1.66 -15.84
CA LEU A 126 -6.58 -2.43 -14.76
C LEU A 126 -7.77 -1.68 -14.14
N ILE A 127 -7.65 -0.37 -13.88
CA ILE A 127 -8.76 0.45 -13.37
C ILE A 127 -9.91 0.46 -14.38
N LEU A 128 -9.62 0.81 -15.65
CA LEU A 128 -10.64 0.90 -16.69
C LEU A 128 -11.27 -0.47 -16.98
N GLY A 129 -10.47 -1.53 -17.04
CA GLY A 129 -10.94 -2.90 -17.23
C GLY A 129 -11.84 -3.37 -16.07
N PHE A 130 -11.46 -3.08 -14.83
CA PHE A 130 -12.28 -3.42 -13.66
C PHE A 130 -13.60 -2.63 -13.65
N THR A 131 -13.57 -1.33 -13.97
CA THR A 131 -14.79 -0.52 -14.06
C THR A 131 -15.72 -1.02 -15.19
N ALA A 132 -15.17 -1.35 -16.35
CA ALA A 132 -15.93 -1.93 -17.46
C ALA A 132 -16.54 -3.30 -17.08
N PHE A 133 -15.78 -4.12 -16.34
CA PHE A 133 -16.26 -5.40 -15.82
C PHE A 133 -17.44 -5.23 -14.83
N ILE A 134 -17.35 -4.29 -13.89
CA ILE A 134 -18.47 -3.98 -12.99
C ILE A 134 -19.68 -3.49 -13.79
N PHE A 135 -19.48 -2.63 -14.78
CA PHE A 135 -20.56 -2.14 -15.64
C PHE A 135 -21.24 -3.28 -16.42
N LEU A 136 -20.47 -4.25 -16.91
CA LEU A 136 -21.01 -5.44 -17.58
C LEU A 136 -21.92 -6.24 -16.63
N ILE A 137 -21.52 -6.44 -15.38
CA ILE A 137 -22.33 -7.16 -14.38
C ILE A 137 -23.62 -6.40 -14.04
N ILE A 138 -23.54 -5.07 -13.94
CA ILE A 138 -24.72 -4.22 -13.75
C ILE A 138 -25.71 -4.45 -14.90
N LYS A 139 -25.24 -4.48 -16.16
CA LYS A 139 -26.08 -4.75 -17.33
C LYS A 139 -26.74 -6.14 -17.30
N LEU A 140 -26.12 -7.11 -16.64
CA LEU A 140 -26.69 -8.45 -16.45
C LEU A 140 -27.76 -8.50 -15.33
N ASN A 141 -28.00 -7.39 -14.62
CA ASN A 141 -28.95 -7.23 -13.52
C ASN A 141 -28.78 -8.24 -12.37
N LYS A 142 -27.56 -8.79 -12.20
CA LYS A 142 -27.26 -9.75 -11.13
C LYS A 142 -26.75 -9.04 -9.89
N LYS A 143 -27.64 -8.31 -9.19
CA LYS A 143 -27.30 -7.52 -7.99
C LYS A 143 -26.54 -8.32 -6.92
N TRP A 144 -26.92 -9.58 -6.70
CA TRP A 144 -26.26 -10.48 -5.74
C TRP A 144 -24.78 -10.75 -6.08
N ILE A 145 -24.41 -10.80 -7.36
CA ILE A 145 -23.03 -11.01 -7.81
C ILE A 145 -22.18 -9.80 -7.47
N ILE A 146 -22.70 -8.60 -7.69
CA ILE A 146 -22.00 -7.34 -7.37
C ILE A 146 -21.70 -7.29 -5.88
N GLN A 147 -22.71 -7.57 -5.05
CA GLN A 147 -22.57 -7.61 -3.61
C GLN A 147 -21.57 -8.66 -3.16
N ALA A 148 -21.62 -9.89 -3.70
CA ALA A 148 -20.67 -10.95 -3.37
C ALA A 148 -19.23 -10.57 -3.75
N ILE A 149 -18.99 -10.07 -4.96
CA ILE A 149 -17.67 -9.66 -5.43
C ILE A 149 -17.08 -8.57 -4.53
N ILE A 150 -17.90 -7.59 -4.14
CA ILE A 150 -17.44 -6.46 -3.32
C ILE A 150 -17.17 -6.90 -1.89
N LEU A 151 -18.03 -7.71 -1.27
CA LEU A 151 -17.79 -8.24 0.07
C LEU A 151 -16.56 -9.16 0.12
N ILE A 152 -16.39 -10.04 -0.86
CA ILE A 152 -15.17 -10.87 -0.97
C ILE A 152 -13.94 -9.97 -1.14
N SER A 153 -14.03 -8.91 -1.94
CA SER A 153 -12.94 -7.93 -2.09
C SER A 153 -12.60 -7.24 -0.77
N VAL A 154 -13.61 -6.80 -0.01
CA VAL A 154 -13.42 -6.18 1.31
C VAL A 154 -12.77 -7.15 2.29
N ALA A 155 -13.31 -8.36 2.43
CA ALA A 155 -12.77 -9.38 3.33
C ALA A 155 -11.30 -9.71 3.00
N TRP A 156 -10.99 -9.87 1.71
CA TRP A 156 -9.64 -10.13 1.24
C TRP A 156 -8.71 -8.98 1.57
N THR A 157 -9.12 -7.73 1.30
CA THR A 157 -8.29 -6.55 1.62
C THR A 157 -8.05 -6.40 3.11
N MET A 158 -9.08 -6.59 3.96
CA MET A 158 -8.94 -6.55 5.41
C MET A 158 -7.93 -7.58 5.92
N TYR A 159 -7.98 -8.81 5.38
CA TYR A 159 -7.05 -9.87 5.72
C TYR A 159 -5.59 -9.42 5.53
N TYR A 160 -5.27 -8.85 4.37
CA TYR A 160 -3.91 -8.37 4.10
C TYR A 160 -3.52 -7.13 4.89
N VAL A 161 -4.47 -6.23 5.16
CA VAL A 161 -4.22 -5.05 5.99
C VAL A 161 -3.85 -5.44 7.41
N PHE A 162 -4.45 -6.51 7.96
CA PHE A 162 -4.17 -6.96 9.31
C PHE A 162 -2.89 -7.80 9.46
N ILE A 163 -2.36 -8.39 8.38
CA ILE A 163 -1.12 -9.18 8.44
C ILE A 163 0.08 -8.39 8.98
N PRO A 164 0.40 -7.17 8.50
CA PRO A 164 1.53 -6.39 9.03
C PRO A 164 1.45 -6.13 10.54
N PHE A 165 0.24 -5.88 11.07
CA PHE A 165 0.05 -5.67 12.51
C PHE A 165 0.47 -6.88 13.35
N LEU A 166 0.47 -8.08 12.75
CA LEU A 166 1.00 -9.28 13.37
C LEU A 166 2.52 -9.25 13.53
N SER A 167 3.22 -8.65 12.57
CA SER A 167 4.67 -8.51 12.57
C SER A 167 5.16 -7.46 13.57
N PHE A 168 4.32 -6.49 13.93
CA PHE A 168 4.59 -5.49 14.97
C PHE A 168 4.25 -5.97 16.39
N GLY A 169 3.62 -7.13 16.54
CA GLY A 169 3.36 -7.74 17.84
C GLY A 169 4.66 -8.24 18.51
N PRO A 170 4.66 -8.50 19.82
CA PRO A 170 5.81 -9.11 20.49
C PRO A 170 6.17 -10.42 19.80
N TYR A 171 7.44 -10.60 19.37
CA TYR A 171 7.97 -11.90 18.92
C TYR A 171 7.67 -13.04 19.92
N PHE A 172 7.47 -12.70 21.19
CA PHE A 172 7.02 -13.61 22.24
C PHE A 172 5.66 -14.30 21.96
N LEU A 173 4.73 -13.66 21.24
CA LEU A 173 3.46 -14.30 20.83
C LEU A 173 3.60 -15.20 19.60
N GLN A 174 4.70 -15.07 18.85
CA GLN A 174 4.99 -15.85 17.66
C GLN A 174 5.54 -17.25 18.01
N LYS A 175 6.05 -17.44 19.23
CA LYS A 175 6.57 -18.72 19.73
C LYS A 175 6.17 -18.93 21.20
N ILE A 176 4.99 -19.48 21.42
CA ILE A 176 4.57 -19.94 22.76
C ILE A 176 5.20 -21.32 23.00
N ILE A 177 6.31 -21.36 23.75
CA ILE A 177 6.92 -22.60 24.24
C ILE A 177 6.19 -22.98 25.52
N LEU A 178 5.18 -23.85 25.45
CA LEU A 178 4.41 -24.27 26.62
C LEU A 178 4.97 -25.49 27.35
N ALA A 179 5.88 -26.25 26.73
CA ALA A 179 6.66 -27.32 27.34
C ALA A 179 7.72 -27.81 26.35
N GLU A 180 8.75 -28.51 26.85
CA GLU A 180 9.74 -29.22 26.03
C GLU A 180 9.04 -30.09 24.97
N GLY A 181 9.10 -29.68 23.70
CA GLY A 181 8.75 -30.53 22.55
C GLY A 181 7.48 -30.21 21.75
N LEU A 182 6.68 -29.19 22.09
CA LEU A 182 5.52 -28.80 21.26
C LEU A 182 5.72 -27.42 20.62
N GLU A 183 6.15 -27.39 19.35
CA GLU A 183 6.28 -26.18 18.55
C GLU A 183 4.95 -25.84 17.86
N ILE A 184 4.23 -24.83 18.32
CA ILE A 184 3.05 -24.33 17.61
C ILE A 184 3.52 -23.34 16.53
N VAL A 185 3.61 -23.84 15.30
CA VAL A 185 3.88 -23.03 14.10
C VAL A 185 2.74 -22.03 13.89
N LEU A 186 3.08 -20.79 13.53
CA LEU A 186 2.26 -19.59 13.20
C LEU A 186 0.91 -19.75 12.43
N GLY A 187 0.53 -20.94 11.99
CA GLY A 187 -0.75 -21.23 11.32
C GLY A 187 -2.01 -20.75 12.07
N PRO A 188 -2.14 -20.90 13.40
CA PRO A 188 -3.35 -20.51 14.13
C PRO A 188 -3.63 -19.00 14.07
N LEU A 189 -2.59 -18.18 13.93
CA LEU A 189 -2.70 -16.74 14.06
C LEU A 189 -3.09 -16.06 12.74
N TYR A 190 -2.56 -16.53 11.61
CA TYR A 190 -3.08 -16.17 10.29
C TYR A 190 -4.53 -16.62 10.12
N PHE A 191 -4.90 -17.79 10.66
CA PHE A 191 -6.28 -18.26 10.66
C PHE A 191 -7.19 -17.34 11.52
N LEU A 192 -6.71 -16.86 12.67
CA LEU A 192 -7.44 -15.89 13.48
C LEU A 192 -7.69 -14.57 12.72
N ILE A 193 -6.69 -14.03 12.02
CA ILE A 193 -6.86 -12.82 11.20
C ILE A 193 -7.87 -13.03 10.08
N LEU A 194 -7.87 -14.21 9.45
CA LEU A 194 -8.87 -14.59 8.46
C LEU A 194 -10.28 -14.58 9.07
N LEU A 195 -10.46 -15.17 10.26
CA LEU A 195 -11.73 -15.17 10.97
C LEU A 195 -12.18 -13.75 11.35
N ILE A 196 -11.27 -12.90 11.82
CA ILE A 196 -11.57 -11.49 12.15
C ILE A 196 -12.02 -10.73 10.89
N SER A 197 -11.31 -10.91 9.77
CA SER A 197 -11.62 -10.23 8.50
C SER A 197 -12.99 -10.65 7.94
N ILE A 198 -13.30 -11.94 8.02
CA ILE A 198 -14.61 -12.48 7.65
C ILE A 198 -15.68 -11.96 8.61
N GLY A 199 -15.41 -11.93 9.92
CA GLY A 199 -16.33 -11.44 10.95
C GLY A 199 -16.70 -9.97 10.76
N LEU A 200 -15.72 -9.10 10.50
CA LEU A 200 -15.96 -7.68 10.21
C LEU A 200 -16.73 -7.48 8.91
N THR A 201 -16.42 -8.26 7.87
CA THR A 201 -17.17 -8.22 6.61
C THR A 201 -18.61 -8.71 6.78
N PHE A 202 -18.82 -9.71 7.63
CA PHE A 202 -20.17 -10.19 7.96
C PHE A 202 -20.95 -9.14 8.78
N ALA A 203 -20.28 -8.43 9.69
CA ALA A 203 -20.89 -7.31 10.41
C ALA A 203 -21.33 -6.19 9.45
N LEU A 204 -20.51 -5.84 8.46
CA LEU A 204 -20.87 -4.92 7.39
C LEU A 204 -22.08 -5.41 6.59
N TYR A 205 -22.15 -6.70 6.26
CA TYR A 205 -23.27 -7.28 5.52
C TYR A 205 -24.59 -7.24 6.33
N LYS A 206 -24.53 -7.53 7.62
CA LYS A 206 -25.72 -7.63 8.48
C LYS A 206 -26.19 -6.27 9.03
N PHE A 207 -25.26 -5.35 9.27
CA PHE A 207 -25.51 -4.04 9.87
C PHE A 207 -24.76 -2.92 9.12
N PRO A 208 -25.16 -2.57 7.89
CA PRO A 208 -24.55 -1.49 7.11
C PRO A 208 -25.01 -0.12 7.61
N GLU A 209 -24.66 0.23 8.86
CA GLU A 209 -24.80 1.60 9.36
C GLU A 209 -23.66 2.47 8.85
N TRP A 210 -23.88 3.78 8.76
CA TRP A 210 -22.92 4.73 8.16
C TRP A 210 -21.53 4.65 8.80
N TYR A 211 -21.44 4.53 10.12
CA TYR A 211 -20.16 4.43 10.82
C TYR A 211 -19.43 3.10 10.56
N VAL A 212 -20.17 1.99 10.37
CA VAL A 212 -19.58 0.68 10.03
C VAL A 212 -19.00 0.73 8.62
N ILE A 213 -19.75 1.35 7.70
CA ILE A 213 -19.34 1.56 6.31
C ILE A 213 -18.09 2.44 6.26
N ASP A 214 -18.08 3.57 6.97
CA ASP A 214 -16.97 4.52 6.95
C ASP A 214 -15.71 3.95 7.60
N ILE A 215 -15.81 3.30 8.76
CA ILE A 215 -14.66 2.65 9.41
C ILE A 215 -14.08 1.57 8.49
N THR A 216 -14.94 0.73 7.89
CA THR A 216 -14.51 -0.29 6.93
C THR A 216 -13.84 0.36 5.72
N GLY A 217 -14.45 1.41 5.17
CA GLY A 217 -13.93 2.16 4.04
C GLY A 217 -12.56 2.79 4.32
N ILE A 218 -12.36 3.35 5.51
CA ILE A 218 -11.08 3.92 5.96
C ILE A 218 -10.01 2.82 6.07
N ILE A 219 -10.33 1.68 6.69
CA ILE A 219 -9.38 0.55 6.82
C ILE A 219 -8.96 0.03 5.44
N VAL A 220 -9.95 -0.26 4.57
CA VAL A 220 -9.68 -0.76 3.22
C VAL A 220 -8.96 0.28 2.37
N GLY A 221 -9.35 1.55 2.49
CA GLY A 221 -8.74 2.67 1.77
C GLY A 221 -7.29 2.91 2.18
N ALA A 222 -6.99 2.95 3.48
CA ALA A 222 -5.63 3.06 3.98
C ALA A 222 -4.76 1.86 3.58
N GLY A 223 -5.34 0.66 3.64
CA GLY A 223 -4.72 -0.57 3.14
C GLY A 223 -4.36 -0.51 1.66
N ALA A 224 -5.32 -0.14 0.82
CA ALA A 224 -5.11 0.02 -0.60
C ALA A 224 -4.06 1.11 -0.90
N ALA A 225 -4.18 2.27 -0.26
CA ALA A 225 -3.26 3.38 -0.43
C ALA A 225 -1.83 3.01 -0.03
N SER A 226 -1.65 2.28 1.07
CA SER A 226 -0.33 1.80 1.52
C SER A 226 0.28 0.81 0.53
N MET A 227 -0.47 -0.23 0.13
CA MET A 227 0.00 -1.24 -0.82
C MET A 227 0.39 -0.62 -2.17
N PHE A 228 -0.44 0.28 -2.70
CA PHE A 228 -0.22 0.87 -4.01
C PHE A 228 0.81 2.00 -3.97
N GLY A 229 0.86 2.80 -2.90
CA GLY A 229 1.85 3.84 -2.71
C GLY A 229 3.29 3.31 -2.57
N ILE A 230 3.47 2.12 -1.96
CA ILE A 230 4.79 1.44 -1.92
C ILE A 230 5.14 0.81 -3.28
N SER A 231 4.15 0.57 -4.13
CA SER A 231 4.33 -0.09 -5.43
C SER A 231 4.67 0.86 -6.58
N LEU A 232 4.42 2.16 -6.42
CA LEU A 232 4.70 3.18 -7.43
C LEU A 232 5.62 4.24 -6.82
N ALA A 233 6.76 4.49 -7.46
CA ALA A 233 7.65 5.59 -7.06
C ALA A 233 6.99 6.96 -7.35
N ILE A 234 7.70 8.03 -7.01
CA ILE A 234 7.20 9.41 -7.08
C ILE A 234 6.76 9.76 -8.50
N ILE A 235 7.63 9.56 -9.51
CA ILE A 235 7.34 9.96 -10.90
C ILE A 235 6.11 9.22 -11.46
N PRO A 236 6.02 7.88 -11.41
CA PRO A 236 4.82 7.17 -11.85
C PRO A 236 3.55 7.60 -11.09
N THR A 237 3.65 7.87 -9.78
CA THR A 237 2.52 8.32 -8.98
C THR A 237 2.04 9.71 -9.40
N LEU A 238 2.95 10.66 -9.65
CA LEU A 238 2.60 11.99 -10.15
C LEU A 238 1.89 11.92 -11.51
N ILE A 239 2.42 11.12 -12.45
CA ILE A 239 1.79 10.91 -13.76
C ILE A 239 0.39 10.32 -13.59
N LEU A 240 0.25 9.28 -12.76
CA LEU A 240 -1.04 8.65 -12.48
C LEU A 240 -2.06 9.66 -11.93
N LEU A 241 -1.67 10.48 -10.96
CA LEU A 241 -2.56 11.49 -10.34
C LEU A 241 -3.00 12.56 -11.34
N VAL A 242 -2.10 13.02 -12.21
CA VAL A 242 -2.43 14.01 -13.25
C VAL A 242 -3.38 13.40 -14.28
N VAL A 243 -3.10 12.18 -14.76
CA VAL A 243 -3.96 11.49 -15.73
C VAL A 243 -5.36 11.26 -15.16
N LEU A 244 -5.47 10.81 -13.90
CA LEU A 244 -6.75 10.59 -13.24
C LEU A 244 -7.51 11.90 -12.99
N ALA A 245 -6.82 12.98 -12.62
CA ALA A 245 -7.45 14.30 -12.48
C ALA A 245 -8.02 14.81 -13.81
N VAL A 246 -7.27 14.66 -14.91
CA VAL A 246 -7.74 15.02 -16.26
C VAL A 246 -8.92 14.15 -16.69
N TYR A 247 -8.86 12.84 -16.42
CA TYR A 247 -9.95 11.92 -16.70
C TYR A 247 -11.24 12.32 -15.95
N ASP A 248 -11.15 12.60 -14.65
CA ASP A 248 -12.32 13.01 -13.83
C ASP A 248 -12.91 14.34 -14.32
N TYR A 249 -12.07 15.31 -14.65
CA TYR A 249 -12.50 16.57 -15.23
C TYR A 249 -13.29 16.35 -16.53
N ILE A 250 -12.77 15.52 -17.44
CA ILE A 250 -13.46 15.20 -18.71
C ILE A 250 -14.76 14.44 -18.44
N ALA A 251 -14.75 13.48 -17.51
CA ALA A 251 -15.91 12.66 -17.17
C ALA A 251 -17.07 13.49 -16.58
N VAL A 252 -16.75 14.48 -15.74
CA VAL A 252 -17.74 15.33 -15.09
C VAL A 252 -18.27 16.41 -16.04
N TYR A 253 -17.38 17.16 -16.69
CA TYR A 253 -17.80 18.33 -17.48
C TYR A 253 -18.24 17.99 -18.91
N ARG A 254 -17.62 16.98 -19.53
CA ARG A 254 -17.87 16.66 -20.94
C ARG A 254 -18.85 15.51 -21.11
N THR A 255 -18.59 14.35 -20.49
CA THR A 255 -19.39 13.14 -20.76
C THR A 255 -20.59 12.98 -19.85
N LYS A 256 -20.59 13.59 -18.66
CA LYS A 256 -21.62 13.44 -17.60
C LYS A 256 -21.95 11.98 -17.27
N HIS A 257 -21.10 11.03 -17.67
CA HIS A 257 -21.35 9.59 -17.54
C HIS A 257 -21.39 9.14 -16.07
N MET A 258 -20.75 9.91 -15.19
CA MET A 258 -20.75 9.68 -13.73
C MET A 258 -22.15 9.81 -13.11
N VAL A 259 -23.03 10.63 -13.71
CA VAL A 259 -24.42 10.82 -13.23
C VAL A 259 -25.27 9.57 -13.48
N ALA A 260 -25.03 8.86 -14.59
CA ALA A 260 -25.75 7.63 -14.95
C ALA A 260 -25.31 6.41 -14.13
N LEU A 261 -24.08 6.40 -13.60
CA LEU A 261 -23.55 5.30 -12.79
C LEU A 261 -24.09 5.30 -11.35
N ALA A 262 -24.35 6.49 -10.80
CA ALA A 262 -24.88 6.66 -9.45
C ALA A 262 -26.25 5.96 -9.28
N GLU A 263 -27.13 6.03 -10.29
CA GLU A 263 -28.48 5.44 -10.20
C GLU A 263 -28.48 3.90 -10.13
N GLY A 264 -27.45 3.21 -10.63
CA GLY A 264 -27.38 1.74 -10.65
C GLY A 264 -26.74 1.08 -9.42
N VAL A 265 -25.92 1.83 -8.66
CA VAL A 265 -25.07 1.29 -7.60
C VAL A 265 -25.46 1.80 -6.20
N MET A 266 -26.15 2.95 -6.10
CA MET A 266 -26.54 3.54 -4.80
C MET A 266 -27.47 2.63 -3.98
N ASP A 267 -28.30 1.81 -4.63
CA ASP A 267 -29.19 0.84 -3.95
C ASP A 267 -28.44 -0.27 -3.21
N LEU A 268 -27.18 -0.53 -3.54
CA LEU A 268 -26.47 -1.71 -3.07
C LEU A 268 -25.84 -1.55 -1.67
N ARG A 269 -25.87 -0.33 -1.08
CA ARG A 269 -25.39 -0.03 0.29
C ARG A 269 -23.98 -0.59 0.58
N LEU A 270 -23.09 -0.46 -0.38
CA LEU A 270 -21.73 -1.00 -0.32
C LEU A 270 -20.73 0.06 0.19
N PRO A 271 -19.63 -0.35 0.85
CA PRO A 271 -18.55 0.55 1.27
C PRO A 271 -17.71 0.96 0.06
N ILE A 272 -18.32 1.73 -0.83
CA ILE A 272 -17.68 2.36 -2.00
C ILE A 272 -17.72 3.89 -1.83
N LEU A 273 -18.59 4.36 -0.94
CA LEU A 273 -18.82 5.76 -0.62
C LEU A 273 -18.61 5.95 0.89
N LEU A 274 -17.88 6.99 1.26
CA LEU A 274 -17.88 7.54 2.63
C LEU A 274 -19.13 8.39 2.82
N VAL A 275 -19.78 8.24 3.97
CA VAL A 275 -21.07 8.83 4.28
C VAL A 275 -20.93 9.78 5.46
N VAL A 276 -20.89 11.08 5.18
CA VAL A 276 -20.84 12.11 6.23
C VAL A 276 -22.27 12.61 6.50
N PRO A 277 -22.89 12.25 7.63
CA PRO A 277 -24.25 12.68 7.94
C PRO A 277 -24.31 14.17 8.28
N LYS A 278 -25.38 14.87 7.87
CA LYS A 278 -25.62 16.26 8.29
C LYS A 278 -26.07 16.37 9.76
N HIS A 279 -26.61 15.30 10.32
CA HIS A 279 -27.14 15.24 11.68
C HIS A 279 -26.74 13.95 12.40
N TRP A 280 -26.49 14.04 13.71
CA TRP A 280 -26.03 12.91 14.54
C TRP A 280 -27.00 11.72 14.66
N ARG A 281 -28.28 11.91 14.31
CA ARG A 281 -29.34 10.86 14.37
C ARG A 281 -29.61 10.19 13.03
N TYR A 282 -28.73 10.41 12.05
CA TYR A 282 -28.82 9.81 10.72
C TYR A 282 -28.68 8.28 10.77
N SER A 283 -29.58 7.57 10.08
CA SER A 283 -29.48 6.13 9.87
C SER A 283 -29.50 5.83 8.37
N PHE A 284 -28.41 5.23 7.89
CA PHE A 284 -28.26 4.87 6.48
C PHE A 284 -29.26 3.78 6.04
N LEU A 285 -29.75 2.99 7.01
CA LEU A 285 -30.78 1.98 6.77
C LEU A 285 -32.14 2.59 6.44
N ALA A 286 -32.44 3.79 6.96
CA ALA A 286 -33.70 4.49 6.83
C ALA A 286 -33.75 5.49 5.66
N GLU A 287 -32.59 5.87 5.11
CA GLU A 287 -32.49 6.81 3.98
C GLU A 287 -33.22 6.26 2.74
N LYS A 288 -34.11 7.07 2.17
CA LYS A 288 -34.63 6.87 0.81
C LYS A 288 -33.81 7.75 -0.13
N PHE A 289 -33.16 7.15 -1.13
CA PHE A 289 -32.32 7.85 -2.11
C PHE A 289 -33.14 8.66 -3.13
N ASP A 290 -34.01 9.56 -2.65
CA ASP A 290 -34.77 10.47 -3.50
C ASP A 290 -33.93 11.70 -3.89
N LYS A 291 -34.18 12.24 -5.09
CA LYS A 291 -33.26 13.19 -5.75
C LYS A 291 -33.17 14.58 -5.10
N GLU A 292 -34.10 14.96 -4.24
CA GLU A 292 -34.25 16.36 -3.81
C GLU A 292 -33.70 16.67 -2.40
N GLU A 293 -33.62 15.71 -1.48
CA GLU A 293 -33.12 15.96 -0.11
C GLU A 293 -32.16 14.85 0.35
N ARG A 294 -30.89 14.91 -0.07
CA ARG A 294 -29.85 14.05 0.50
C ARG A 294 -29.46 14.55 1.89
N GLU A 295 -29.72 13.75 2.92
CA GLU A 295 -29.38 14.05 4.31
C GLU A 295 -27.91 13.73 4.66
N ALA A 296 -27.20 13.06 3.76
CA ALA A 296 -25.76 12.79 3.88
C ALA A 296 -24.95 13.25 2.67
N PHE A 297 -23.70 13.61 2.95
CA PHE A 297 -22.70 13.86 1.92
C PHE A 297 -22.00 12.54 1.56
N PHE A 298 -21.93 12.25 0.26
CA PHE A 298 -21.30 11.03 -0.25
C PHE A 298 -20.00 11.40 -0.96
N MET A 299 -18.90 10.77 -0.54
CA MET A 299 -17.60 10.90 -1.19
C MET A 299 -17.13 9.53 -1.67
N GLY A 300 -16.60 9.44 -2.90
CA GLY A 300 -15.99 8.20 -3.39
C GLY A 300 -14.79 7.80 -2.56
N LEU A 301 -14.72 6.54 -2.10
CA LEU A 301 -13.52 6.03 -1.42
C LEU A 301 -12.26 6.18 -2.29
N GLY A 302 -12.41 6.03 -3.62
CA GLY A 302 -11.33 6.26 -4.57
C GLY A 302 -10.74 7.68 -4.46
N ASP A 303 -11.57 8.71 -4.30
CA ASP A 303 -11.13 10.10 -4.23
C ASP A 303 -10.29 10.39 -2.98
N ALA A 304 -10.52 9.64 -1.89
CA ALA A 304 -9.67 9.69 -0.69
C ALA A 304 -8.38 8.86 -0.86
N VAL A 305 -8.44 7.72 -1.54
CA VAL A 305 -7.30 6.81 -1.74
C VAL A 305 -6.26 7.41 -2.70
N MET A 306 -6.69 7.99 -3.82
CA MET A 306 -5.80 8.49 -4.87
C MET A 306 -4.72 9.46 -4.36
N PRO A 307 -5.05 10.60 -3.74
CA PRO A 307 -4.01 11.53 -3.26
C PRO A 307 -3.12 10.89 -2.19
N THR A 308 -3.66 9.98 -1.39
CA THR A 308 -2.92 9.26 -0.35
C THR A 308 -1.80 8.37 -0.93
N LEU A 309 -1.90 7.95 -2.21
CA LEU A 309 -0.82 7.22 -2.89
C LEU A 309 0.48 8.02 -2.92
N LEU A 310 0.40 9.33 -3.23
CA LEU A 310 1.58 10.19 -3.26
C LEU A 310 2.14 10.43 -1.85
N VAL A 311 1.29 10.51 -0.84
CA VAL A 311 1.72 10.63 0.56
C VAL A 311 2.56 9.42 0.97
N VAL A 312 2.04 8.21 0.72
CA VAL A 312 2.73 6.96 1.04
C VAL A 312 4.01 6.82 0.23
N SER A 313 3.94 7.06 -1.09
CA SER A 313 5.10 6.99 -1.99
C SER A 313 6.18 7.99 -1.57
N ALA A 314 5.80 9.23 -1.23
CA ALA A 314 6.74 10.24 -0.73
C ALA A 314 7.39 9.79 0.57
N ASN A 315 6.63 9.23 1.52
CA ASN A 315 7.19 8.76 2.79
C ASN A 315 8.16 7.58 2.61
N PHE A 316 7.93 6.74 1.61
CA PHE A 316 8.72 5.53 1.36
C PHE A 316 9.97 5.80 0.49
N PHE A 317 9.86 6.63 -0.54
CA PHE A 317 10.92 6.81 -1.54
C PHE A 317 11.73 8.11 -1.37
N VAL A 318 11.16 9.18 -0.79
CA VAL A 318 11.87 10.47 -0.68
C VAL A 318 12.82 10.45 0.51
N ARG A 319 14.10 10.70 0.22
CA ARG A 319 15.15 10.89 1.23
C ARG A 319 15.13 12.33 1.72
N ALA A 320 14.41 12.57 2.81
CA ALA A 320 14.36 13.85 3.51
C ALA A 320 14.50 13.61 5.02
N SER A 321 14.73 14.68 5.79
CA SER A 321 14.73 14.60 7.25
C SER A 321 13.41 14.01 7.76
N SER A 322 13.50 12.87 8.43
CA SER A 322 12.34 12.15 8.96
C SER A 322 12.23 12.34 10.46
N TYR A 323 11.01 12.55 10.94
CA TYR A 323 10.70 12.54 12.37
C TYR A 323 10.26 11.13 12.76
N SER A 324 10.96 10.51 13.70
CA SER A 324 10.55 9.22 14.27
C SER A 324 9.50 9.44 15.36
N LEU A 325 8.27 8.97 15.13
CA LEU A 325 7.22 8.94 16.14
C LEU A 325 7.18 7.54 16.79
N PRO A 326 7.11 7.44 18.14
CA PRO A 326 7.17 6.16 18.88
C PRO A 326 6.10 5.11 18.52
N LEU A 327 5.03 5.50 17.81
CA LEU A 327 3.91 4.63 17.44
C LEU A 327 3.56 4.66 15.94
N LEU A 328 3.90 5.74 15.22
CA LEU A 328 3.52 5.97 13.82
C LEU A 328 4.67 5.68 12.83
N GLY A 329 5.87 5.36 13.32
CA GLY A 329 7.06 5.19 12.50
C GLY A 329 7.71 6.52 12.09
N SER A 330 8.60 6.47 11.10
CA SER A 330 9.27 7.64 10.55
C SER A 330 8.39 8.34 9.52
N VAL A 331 8.11 9.63 9.73
CA VAL A 331 7.38 10.47 8.76
C VAL A 331 8.29 11.58 8.24
N ASN A 332 8.42 11.69 6.93
CA ASN A 332 9.24 12.74 6.30
C ASN A 332 8.44 14.04 6.05
N ILE A 333 9.17 15.16 6.00
CA ILE A 333 8.58 16.49 5.76
C ILE A 333 7.79 16.56 4.43
N PRO A 334 8.27 15.99 3.30
CA PRO A 334 7.52 15.99 2.05
C PRO A 334 6.15 15.29 2.14
N ALA A 335 6.05 14.15 2.85
CA ALA A 335 4.78 13.47 3.05
C ALA A 335 3.83 14.28 3.94
N ILE A 336 4.34 14.99 4.95
CA ILE A 336 3.52 15.92 5.77
C ILE A 336 2.99 17.06 4.91
N GLY A 337 3.85 17.65 4.07
CA GLY A 337 3.44 18.66 3.09
C GLY A 337 2.34 18.15 2.17
N ALA A 338 2.51 16.95 1.63
CA ALA A 338 1.50 16.29 0.81
C ALA A 338 0.17 16.08 1.55
N MET A 339 0.20 15.58 2.79
CA MET A 339 -1.00 15.39 3.63
C MET A 339 -1.76 16.71 3.85
N LEU A 340 -1.04 17.77 4.23
CA LEU A 340 -1.63 19.10 4.41
C LEU A 340 -2.19 19.65 3.10
N GLY A 341 -1.48 19.44 1.99
CA GLY A 341 -1.94 19.79 0.65
C GLY A 341 -3.27 19.12 0.28
N THR A 342 -3.42 17.82 0.57
CA THR A 342 -4.69 17.11 0.36
C THR A 342 -5.83 17.71 1.17
N LEU A 343 -5.59 18.04 2.45
CA LEU A 343 -6.60 18.66 3.32
C LEU A 343 -7.01 20.06 2.81
N LEU A 344 -6.05 20.87 2.35
CA LEU A 344 -6.33 22.16 1.74
C LEU A 344 -7.11 22.01 0.43
N GLY A 345 -6.72 21.06 -0.43
CA GLY A 345 -7.45 20.73 -1.66
C GLY A 345 -8.89 20.30 -1.38
N PHE A 346 -9.09 19.47 -0.35
CA PHE A 346 -10.42 19.06 0.11
C PHE A 346 -11.24 20.24 0.64
N ALA A 347 -10.64 21.14 1.44
CA ALA A 347 -11.32 22.33 1.94
C ALA A 347 -11.78 23.25 0.80
N VAL A 348 -10.94 23.45 -0.22
CA VAL A 348 -11.30 24.23 -1.43
C VAL A 348 -12.46 23.57 -2.18
N LEU A 349 -12.39 22.25 -2.40
CA LEU A 349 -13.45 21.48 -3.05
C LEU A 349 -14.78 21.63 -2.30
N MET A 350 -14.78 21.44 -0.99
CA MET A 350 -15.98 21.60 -0.16
C MET A 350 -16.55 23.02 -0.22
N GLY A 351 -15.68 24.04 -0.27
CA GLY A 351 -16.10 25.43 -0.46
C GLY A 351 -16.85 25.68 -1.77
N PHE A 352 -16.57 24.93 -2.84
CA PHE A 352 -17.33 24.99 -4.10
C PHE A 352 -18.59 24.12 -4.06
N VAL A 353 -18.52 22.93 -3.48
CA VAL A 353 -19.66 22.00 -3.36
C VAL A 353 -20.78 22.60 -2.53
N MET A 354 -20.46 23.30 -1.42
CA MET A 354 -21.43 24.01 -0.59
C MET A 354 -22.15 25.14 -1.34
N LYS A 355 -21.59 25.64 -2.45
CA LYS A 355 -22.24 26.62 -3.34
C LYS A 355 -23.19 25.98 -4.36
N GLY A 356 -23.46 24.69 -4.24
CA GLY A 356 -24.48 23.98 -5.02
C GLY A 356 -24.06 23.55 -6.44
N LYS A 357 -22.78 23.67 -6.80
CA LYS A 357 -22.28 23.23 -8.11
C LYS A 357 -21.54 21.89 -7.94
N PRO A 358 -21.98 20.78 -8.58
CA PRO A 358 -21.20 19.56 -8.60
C PRO A 358 -19.87 19.83 -9.32
N GLN A 359 -18.76 19.43 -8.68
CA GLN A 359 -17.39 19.65 -9.16
C GLN A 359 -16.71 18.29 -9.33
N ALA A 360 -15.74 18.22 -10.25
CA ALA A 360 -14.80 17.12 -10.33
C ALA A 360 -13.93 17.12 -9.06
N GLY A 361 -13.90 16.02 -8.33
CA GLY A 361 -13.22 15.94 -7.03
C GLY A 361 -11.72 15.77 -7.16
N LEU A 362 -11.28 14.88 -8.05
CA LEU A 362 -9.87 14.52 -8.20
C LEU A 362 -8.96 15.69 -8.60
N PRO A 363 -9.35 16.63 -9.48
CA PRO A 363 -8.51 17.79 -9.79
C PRO A 363 -8.11 18.62 -8.56
N PHE A 364 -9.02 18.83 -7.61
CA PHE A 364 -8.72 19.62 -6.41
C PHE A 364 -7.89 18.82 -5.40
N LEU A 365 -8.22 17.54 -5.19
CA LEU A 365 -7.52 16.68 -4.25
C LEU A 365 -6.10 16.34 -4.74
N ASN A 366 -5.99 15.89 -5.99
CA ASN A 366 -4.70 15.55 -6.61
C ASN A 366 -3.85 16.81 -6.82
N GLY A 367 -4.46 17.94 -7.22
CA GLY A 367 -3.76 19.21 -7.31
C GLY A 367 -3.23 19.66 -5.93
N GLY A 368 -4.05 19.55 -4.89
CA GLY A 368 -3.67 19.89 -3.51
C GLY A 368 -2.51 19.05 -3.00
N VAL A 369 -2.56 17.72 -3.14
CA VAL A 369 -1.49 16.84 -2.67
C VAL A 369 -0.17 17.07 -3.42
N ILE A 370 -0.22 17.32 -4.74
CA ILE A 370 0.98 17.58 -5.56
C ILE A 370 1.62 18.91 -5.14
N LEU A 371 0.83 19.96 -4.97
CA LEU A 371 1.34 21.26 -4.50
C LEU A 371 1.91 21.17 -3.08
N GLY A 372 1.23 20.45 -2.19
CA GLY A 372 1.70 20.19 -0.83
C GLY A 372 3.00 19.38 -0.81
N TYR A 373 3.12 18.37 -1.67
CA TYR A 373 4.33 17.58 -1.84
C TYR A 373 5.50 18.45 -2.30
N VAL A 374 5.31 19.24 -3.36
CA VAL A 374 6.35 20.13 -3.89
C VAL A 374 6.79 21.15 -2.84
N ALA A 375 5.84 21.78 -2.13
CA ALA A 375 6.15 22.71 -1.05
C ALA A 375 6.92 22.03 0.09
N GLY A 376 6.48 20.83 0.51
CA GLY A 376 7.16 20.04 1.53
C GLY A 376 8.58 19.65 1.15
N SER A 377 8.80 19.25 -0.12
CA SER A 377 10.13 18.94 -0.66
C SER A 377 11.04 20.16 -0.70
N LEU A 378 10.52 21.34 -1.09
CA LEU A 378 11.27 22.60 -1.09
C LEU A 378 11.70 23.02 0.32
N ILE A 379 10.78 22.89 1.30
CA ILE A 379 11.08 23.20 2.71
C ILE A 379 12.14 22.24 3.28
N ALA A 380 12.09 20.98 2.90
CA ALA A 380 13.04 19.96 3.33
C ALA A 380 14.41 20.05 2.62
N GLY A 381 14.53 20.84 1.56
CA GLY A 381 15.72 20.85 0.69
C GLY A 381 15.95 19.53 -0.04
N SER A 382 14.92 18.68 -0.17
CA SER A 382 15.02 17.37 -0.82
C SER A 382 14.78 17.48 -2.33
N GLN A 383 15.32 16.53 -3.10
CA GLN A 383 14.98 16.41 -4.52
C GLN A 383 13.47 16.14 -4.67
N ILE A 384 12.84 16.87 -5.59
CA ILE A 384 11.40 16.77 -5.89
C ILE A 384 11.11 15.57 -6.80
N ILE A 385 12.13 15.12 -7.54
CA ILE A 385 12.08 14.06 -8.55
C ILE A 385 13.24 13.11 -8.31
#